data_AF-A0A4P6EZA7-F1
#
_entry.id   AF-A0A4P6EZA7-F1
#
_cell.length_a   1.000
_cell.length_b   1.000
_cell.length_c   1.000
_cell.angle_alpha   90.00
_cell.angle_beta   90.00
_cell.angle_gamma   90.00
#
_symmetry.space_group_name_H-M   'P 1'
#
loop_
_entity.id
_entity.type
_entity.pdbx_description
1 polymer ?
#
loop_
_entity_poly.entity_id
_entity_poly.type
_entity_poly.pdbx_seq_one_letter_code
_entity_poly.pdbx_strand_id
1 'polypeptide(L)' 'MHTETAASRSEVPVFNDATDHYRNIMGAPSQKANLNQMPKPLRWFGYFFYTVIALMVVSFVISYLMNR' A
#
# COMPACT_ATOMS: atom_id res chain seq x y z
N MET A 1 -38.18 15.55 17.64
CA MET A 1 -37.67 14.18 17.35
C MET A 1 -36.16 14.24 17.36
N HIS A 2 -35.55 13.51 18.29
CA HIS A 2 -34.10 13.41 18.47
C HIS A 2 -33.45 12.66 17.31
N THR A 3 -32.31 13.16 16.84
CA THR A 3 -31.19 12.31 16.42
C THR A 3 -29.90 13.13 16.40
N GLU A 4 -29.40 13.40 17.60
CA GLU A 4 -27.95 13.41 17.80
C GLU A 4 -27.47 11.97 17.56
N THR A 5 -26.64 11.76 16.54
CA THR A 5 -25.70 10.64 16.54
C THR A 5 -24.32 11.24 16.39
N ALA A 6 -23.82 11.66 17.55
CA ALA A 6 -22.42 11.83 17.82
C ALA A 6 -21.71 10.50 17.61
N ALA A 7 -21.20 10.26 16.40
CA ALA A 7 -20.03 9.42 16.21
C ALA A 7 -18.85 10.38 16.02
N SER A 8 -18.32 10.83 17.15
CA SER A 8 -17.06 11.58 17.29
C SER A 8 -15.96 10.88 16.49
N ARG A 9 -15.76 11.32 15.23
CA ARG A 9 -14.46 11.20 14.58
C ARG A 9 -13.55 12.12 15.38
N SER A 10 -12.85 11.57 16.36
CA SER A 10 -11.57 12.13 16.78
C SER A 10 -10.61 11.95 15.59
N GLU A 11 -10.83 12.72 14.54
CA GLU A 11 -9.78 13.05 13.60
C GLU A 11 -8.72 13.73 14.46
N VAL A 12 -7.64 13.01 14.77
CA VAL A 12 -6.58 13.54 15.60
C VAL A 12 -5.94 14.65 14.76
N PRO A 13 -6.25 15.93 15.02
CA PRO A 13 -5.92 17.01 14.09
C PRO A 13 -4.40 17.14 13.92
N VAL A 14 -3.67 16.74 14.97
CA VAL A 14 -2.20 16.72 15.02
C VAL A 14 -1.58 15.74 14.01
N PHE A 15 -2.19 14.56 13.78
CA PHE A 15 -1.64 13.60 12.82
C PHE A 15 -1.87 14.04 11.38
N ASN A 16 -3.02 14.64 11.09
CA ASN A 16 -3.33 15.14 9.75
C ASN A 16 -2.46 16.37 9.43
N ASP A 17 -2.29 17.28 10.38
CA ASP A 17 -1.43 18.47 10.24
C ASP A 17 0.06 18.11 10.07
N ALA A 18 0.58 17.18 10.88
CA ALA A 18 1.96 16.71 10.71
C ALA A 18 2.16 16.06 9.32
N THR A 19 1.27 15.14 8.93
CA THR A 19 1.39 14.43 7.65
C THR A 19 1.25 15.39 6.46
N ASP A 20 0.34 16.35 6.52
CA ASP A 20 0.15 17.37 5.48
C ASP A 20 1.30 18.36 5.44
N HIS A 21 1.85 18.76 6.58
CA HIS A 21 3.05 19.60 6.65
C HIS A 21 4.25 18.89 6.01
N TYR A 22 4.51 17.63 6.36
CA TYR A 22 5.56 16.82 5.73
C TYR A 22 5.31 16.65 4.23
N ARG A 23 4.08 16.38 3.80
CA ARG A 23 3.72 16.22 2.39
C ARG A 23 3.87 17.51 1.59
N ASN A 24 3.52 18.67 2.17
CA ASN A 24 3.63 19.97 1.51
C ASN A 24 5.07 20.50 1.49
N ILE A 25 5.87 20.22 2.52
CA ILE A 25 7.26 20.70 2.61
C ILE A 25 8.23 19.78 1.88
N MET A 26 8.15 18.46 2.11
CA MET A 26 9.08 17.51 1.49
C MET A 26 8.60 17.02 0.13
N GLY A 27 7.32 17.23 -0.19
CA GLY A 27 6.68 16.64 -1.36
C GLY A 27 6.44 15.13 -1.17
N ALA A 28 5.46 14.60 -1.89
CA ALA A 28 5.37 13.16 -2.09
C ALA A 28 6.25 12.78 -3.29
N PRO A 29 7.10 11.74 -3.19
CA PRO A 29 7.87 11.27 -4.33
C PRO A 29 6.92 10.83 -5.44
N SER A 30 6.88 11.58 -6.54
CA SER A 30 6.10 11.24 -7.74
C SER A 30 6.81 10.22 -8.64
N GLN A 31 8.10 9.98 -8.37
CA GLN A 31 8.93 9.08 -9.15
C GLN A 31 8.63 7.62 -8.80
N LYS A 32 8.49 6.79 -9.84
CA LYS A 32 8.32 5.34 -9.69
C LYS A 32 9.50 4.75 -8.90
N ALA A 33 9.19 3.80 -8.02
CA ALA A 33 10.20 3.09 -7.25
C ALA A 33 11.17 2.36 -8.18
N ASN A 34 12.47 2.64 -8.04
CA ASN A 34 13.53 1.97 -8.79
C ASN A 34 14.11 0.84 -7.95
N LEU A 35 13.74 -0.41 -8.26
CA LEU A 35 14.20 -1.62 -7.57
C LEU A 35 15.72 -1.77 -7.55
N ASN A 36 16.43 -1.24 -8.57
CA ASN A 36 17.88 -1.34 -8.65
C ASN A 36 18.61 -0.41 -7.67
N GLN A 37 17.94 0.65 -7.22
CA GLN A 37 18.48 1.61 -6.25
C GLN A 37 18.17 1.20 -4.80
N MET A 38 17.41 0.13 -4.58
CA MET A 38 17.03 -0.33 -3.24
C MET A 38 18.18 -1.09 -2.55
N PRO A 39 18.27 -1.02 -1.20
CA PRO A 39 19.19 -1.85 -0.42
C PRO A 39 18.96 -3.34 -0.68
N LYS A 40 20.05 -4.11 -0.70
CA LYS A 40 20.02 -5.55 -1.02
C LYS A 40 18.95 -6.35 -0.26
N PRO A 41 18.74 -6.16 1.06
CA PRO A 41 17.73 -6.92 1.80
C PRO A 41 16.30 -6.61 1.31
N LEU A 42 15.98 -5.33 1.12
CA LEU A 42 14.66 -4.90 0.67
C LEU A 42 14.38 -5.35 -0.76
N ARG A 43 15.42 -5.32 -1.60
CA ARG A 43 15.33 -5.79 -2.98
C ARG A 43 15.05 -7.29 -3.05
N TRP A 44 15.73 -8.10 -2.22
CA TRP A 44 15.48 -9.55 -2.15
C TRP A 44 14.08 -9.88 -1.62
N PHE A 45 13.64 -9.16 -0.59
CA PHE A 45 12.26 -9.25 -0.09
C PHE A 45 11.24 -8.99 -1.21
N GLY A 46 11.43 -7.91 -1.98
CA GLY A 46 10.58 -7.58 -3.12
C GLY A 46 10.55 -8.71 -4.15
N TYR A 47 11.70 -9.23 -4.56
CA TYR A 47 11.76 -10.34 -5.52
C TYR A 47 11.06 -11.60 -5.01
N PHE A 48 11.24 -11.96 -3.73
CA PHE A 48 10.56 -13.10 -3.13
C PHE A 48 9.03 -12.95 -3.16
N PHE A 49 8.51 -11.79 -2.80
CA PHE A 49 7.06 -11.55 -2.84
C PHE A 49 6.52 -11.54 -4.26
N TYR A 50 7.21 -10.89 -5.20
CA TYR A 50 6.79 -10.87 -6.60
C TYR A 50 6.76 -12.27 -7.22
N THR A 51 7.73 -13.14 -6.90
CA THR A 51 7.73 -14.51 -7.41
C THR A 51 6.59 -15.33 -6.82
N VAL A 52 6.33 -15.24 -5.51
CA VAL A 52 5.21 -15.95 -4.86
C VAL A 52 3.87 -15.49 -5.45
N ILE A 53 3.66 -14.19 -5.60
CA ILE A 53 2.43 -13.65 -6.19
C ILE A 53 2.28 -14.12 -7.63
N ALA A 54 3.34 -14.08 -8.44
CA ALA A 54 3.30 -14.57 -9.81
C ALA A 54 2.91 -16.06 -9.88
N LEU A 55 3.48 -16.90 -9.02
CA LEU A 55 3.14 -18.33 -8.95
C LEU A 55 1.68 -18.55 -8.53
N MET A 56 1.16 -17.74 -7.61
CA MET A 56 -0.25 -17.81 -7.19
C MET A 56 -1.19 -17.45 -8.33
N VAL A 57 -0.89 -16.38 -9.07
CA VAL A 57 -1.67 -15.98 -10.25
C VAL A 57 -1.65 -17.08 -11.32
N VAL A 58 -0.48 -17.63 -11.62
CA VAL A 58 -0.35 -18.73 -12.60
C VAL A 58 -1.15 -19.95 -12.14
N SER A 59 -1.01 -20.36 -10.88
CA SER A 59 -1.74 -21.50 -10.31
C SER A 59 -3.25 -21.28 -10.34
N PHE A 60 -3.70 -20.05 -10.02
CA PHE A 60 -5.11 -19.69 -10.09
C PHE A 60 -5.66 -19.77 -11.51
N VAL A 61 -4.94 -19.24 -12.50
CA VAL A 61 -5.33 -19.32 -13.92
C VAL A 61 -5.43 -20.77 -14.38
N ILE A 62 -4.45 -21.61 -14.04
CA ILE A 62 -4.48 -23.04 -14.37
C ILE A 62 -5.70 -23.72 -13.75
N SER A 63 -5.94 -23.49 -12.46
CA SER A 63 -7.08 -24.04 -11.74
C SER A 63 -8.41 -23.60 -12.36
N TYR A 64 -8.54 -22.30 -12.68
CA TYR A 64 -9.72 -21.76 -13.34
C TYR A 64 -9.97 -22.39 -14.72
N LEU A 65 -8.92 -22.61 -15.52
CA LEU A 65 -9.04 -23.26 -16.82
C LEU A 65 -9.39 -24.75 -16.70
N MET A 66 -8.90 -25.43 -15.68
CA MET A 66 -9.17 -26.86 -15.45
C MET A 66 -10.56 -27.12 -14.84
N ASN A 67 -11.10 -26.16 -14.09
CA ASN A 67 -12.39 -26.24 -13.42
C ASN A 67 -13.53 -25.54 -14.20
N ARG A 68 -13.26 -25.15 -15.44
CA ARG A 68 -14.23 -24.61 -16.40
C ARG A 68 -14.69 -25.70 -17.35
#